data_AF-A0A182XND4-F1
#
_entry.id   AF-A0A182XND4-F1
#
_cell.length_a   1.000
_cell.length_b   1.000
_cell.length_c   1.000
_cell.angle_alpha   90.00
_cell.angle_beta   90.00
_cell.angle_gamma   90.00
#
_symmetry.space_group_name_H-M   'P 1'
#
loop_
_entity.id
_entity.type
_entity.pdbx_description
1 polymer ?
#
loop_
_entity_poly.entity_id
_entity_poly.type
_entity_poly.pdbx_seq_one_letter_code
_entity_poly.pdbx_strand_id
1 'polypeptide(L)' 'MLVPNSTRKSLLIGRIPVAQMTGPIKRGLLWQQRDRLFSRWKERYFILTRDYLNCFKRATGSASEKISDMGQFIFKVSF' A
#
# COMPACT_ATOMS: atom_id res chain seq x y z
N MET A 1 12.06 -20.72 -36.65
CA MET A 1 12.71 -19.38 -36.82
C MET A 1 11.64 -18.46 -37.40
N LEU A 2 11.24 -17.32 -36.84
CA LEU A 2 12.00 -16.30 -36.11
C LEU A 2 11.11 -15.66 -35.02
N VAL A 3 11.71 -15.41 -33.85
CA VAL A 3 11.19 -14.53 -32.80
C VAL A 3 11.45 -13.08 -33.22
N PRO A 4 10.48 -12.16 -33.16
CA PRO A 4 10.79 -10.75 -33.08
C PRO A 4 10.87 -10.35 -31.61
N ASN A 5 12.12 -10.29 -31.15
CA ASN A 5 12.53 -9.49 -30.01
C ASN A 5 12.13 -8.03 -30.25
N SER A 6 11.26 -7.47 -29.41
CA SER A 6 11.08 -6.03 -29.32
C SER A 6 11.13 -5.60 -27.86
N THR A 7 12.36 -5.59 -27.35
CA THR A 7 12.93 -4.49 -26.56
C THR A 7 11.93 -3.37 -26.25
N ARG A 8 11.18 -3.49 -25.15
CA ARG A 8 10.53 -2.34 -24.52
C ARG A 8 11.59 -1.50 -23.80
N LYS A 9 12.47 -0.87 -24.58
CA LYS A 9 13.18 0.33 -24.13
C LYS A 9 12.23 1.50 -24.35
N SER A 10 11.26 1.64 -23.44
CA SER A 10 10.42 2.83 -23.39
C SER A 10 11.27 3.97 -22.82
N LEU A 11 11.66 4.85 -23.74
CA LEU A 11 12.27 6.15 -23.54
C LEU A 11 11.41 7.01 -22.60
N LEU A 12 11.68 7.01 -21.29
CA LEU A 12 11.10 7.96 -20.32
C LEU A 12 12.13 8.40 -19.28
N ILE A 13 13.38 8.58 -19.69
CA ILE A 13 14.34 9.40 -18.94
C ILE A 13 13.88 10.85 -19.16
N GLY A 14 13.05 11.39 -18.28
CA GLY A 14 12.87 12.85 -18.22
C GLY A 14 11.52 13.43 -17.81
N ARG A 15 10.42 12.67 -17.72
CA ARG A 15 9.14 13.18 -17.17
C ARG A 15 8.17 12.03 -16.91
N ILE A 16 8.22 11.50 -15.69
CA ILE A 16 7.17 10.60 -15.20
C ILE A 16 5.91 11.46 -15.05
N PRO A 17 4.80 11.19 -15.74
CA PRO A 17 3.58 11.95 -15.55
C PRO A 17 3.19 11.88 -14.07
N VAL A 18 2.91 13.03 -13.44
CA VAL A 18 2.55 13.11 -12.00
C VAL A 18 1.40 12.16 -11.66
N ALA A 19 0.51 11.87 -12.62
CA ALA A 19 -0.52 10.84 -12.49
C ALA A 19 0.01 9.43 -12.19
N GLN A 20 1.16 9.02 -12.75
CA GLN A 20 1.84 7.75 -12.40
C GLN A 20 2.55 7.79 -11.04
N MET A 21 2.76 8.98 -10.47
CA MET A 21 3.32 9.13 -9.12
C MET A 21 2.28 8.95 -7.99
N THR A 22 1.00 8.78 -8.33
CA THR A 22 -0.13 8.74 -7.38
C THR A 22 -0.38 7.37 -6.74
N GLY A 23 0.39 6.35 -7.13
CA GLY A 23 0.28 5.01 -6.56
C GLY A 23 0.88 4.91 -5.16
N PRO A 24 0.50 3.88 -4.37
CA PRO A 24 1.14 3.60 -3.11
C PRO A 24 2.64 3.36 -3.24
N ILE A 25 3.41 4.10 -2.43
CA ILE A 25 4.86 3.96 -2.28
C ILE A 25 5.18 2.66 -1.54
N LYS A 26 4.47 2.37 -0.45
CA LYS A 26 4.68 1.18 0.36
C LYS A 26 3.38 0.72 0.99
N ARG A 27 3.25 -0.60 1.18
CA ARG A 27 2.12 -1.21 1.87
C ARG A 27 2.61 -2.34 2.76
N GLY A 28 1.89 -2.64 3.83
CA GLY A 28 2.20 -3.79 4.68
C GLY A 28 1.65 -3.69 6.09
N LEU A 29 1.88 -4.76 6.85
CA LEU A 29 1.52 -4.84 8.27
C LEU A 29 2.54 -4.11 9.14
N LEU A 30 2.06 -3.25 10.03
CA LEU A 30 2.85 -2.56 11.04
C LEU A 30 2.13 -2.59 12.38
N TRP A 31 2.91 -2.42 13.45
CA TRP A 31 2.38 -2.26 14.80
C TRP A 31 2.02 -0.79 15.05
N GLN A 32 0.75 -0.54 15.34
CA GLN A 32 0.25 0.76 15.76
C GLN A 32 0.08 0.77 17.28
N GLN A 33 0.74 1.72 17.95
CA GLN A 33 0.47 2.03 19.34
C GLN A 33 -0.89 2.73 19.45
N ARG A 34 -1.71 2.30 20.40
CA ARG A 34 -2.98 2.96 20.72
C ARG A 34 -2.87 3.71 22.03
N ASP A 35 -3.17 4.99 21.99
CA ASP A 35 -3.35 5.80 23.19
C ASP A 35 -4.74 5.57 23.76
N ARG A 36 -4.86 4.57 24.65
CA ARG A 36 -5.77 4.59 25.82
C ARG A 36 -5.22 3.66 26.90
N LEU A 37 -4.84 4.25 28.04
CA LEU A 37 -4.60 3.68 29.39
C LEU A 37 -3.69 2.45 29.56
N PHE A 38 -3.21 1.79 28.50
CA PHE A 38 -2.38 0.57 28.61
C PHE A 38 -1.35 0.39 27.46
N SER A 39 -0.94 1.45 26.77
CA SER A 39 0.04 1.43 25.66
C SER A 39 -0.02 0.15 24.79
N ARG A 40 -1.22 -0.17 24.29
CA ARG A 40 -1.45 -1.44 23.58
C ARG A 40 -1.06 -1.30 22.12
N TRP A 41 -0.16 -2.17 21.68
CA TRP A 41 0.18 -2.32 20.27
C TRP A 41 -0.85 -3.20 19.57
N LYS A 42 -1.24 -2.82 18.35
CA LYS A 42 -2.14 -3.60 17.51
C LYS A 42 -1.65 -3.60 16.07
N GLU A 43 -1.60 -4.78 15.47
CA GLU A 43 -1.20 -4.92 14.08
C GLU A 43 -2.27 -4.35 13.12
N ARG A 44 -1.80 -3.65 12.09
CA ARG A 44 -2.60 -2.88 11.13
C ARG A 44 -1.97 -2.94 9.76
N TYR A 45 -2.79 -2.98 8.72
CA TYR A 45 -2.32 -2.85 7.35
C TYR A 45 -2.28 -1.37 6.97
N PHE A 46 -1.17 -0.90 6.44
CA PHE A 46 -0.98 0.48 6.03
C PHE A 46 -0.72 0.60 4.54
N ILE A 47 -1.16 1.71 3.95
CA ILE A 47 -0.82 2.12 2.59
C ILE A 47 -0.26 3.53 2.68
N LEU A 48 1.02 3.68 2.39
CA LEU A 48 1.71 4.95 2.28
C LEU A 48 1.68 5.42 0.83
N THR A 49 1.17 6.63 0.60
CA THR A 49 1.34 7.39 -0.64
C THR A 49 2.24 8.59 -0.37
N ARG A 50 2.34 9.52 -1.34
CA ARG A 50 3.11 10.76 -1.16
C ARG A 50 2.39 11.78 -0.27
N ASP A 51 1.07 11.73 -0.27
CA ASP A 51 0.16 12.73 0.26
C ASP A 51 -0.66 12.20 1.45
N TYR A 52 -0.65 10.89 1.70
CA TYR A 52 -1.34 10.31 2.83
C TYR A 52 -0.83 8.95 3.29
N LEU A 53 -1.28 8.58 4.49
CA LEU A 53 -1.19 7.26 5.05
C LEU A 53 -2.59 6.74 5.38
N ASN A 54 -3.00 5.65 4.74
CA ASN A 54 -4.23 4.95 5.10
C ASN A 54 -3.93 3.82 6.09
N CYS A 55 -4.82 3.63 7.06
CA CYS A 55 -4.78 2.59 8.07
C CYS A 55 -6.01 1.69 7.94
N PHE A 56 -5.79 0.38 7.88
CA PHE A 56 -6.81 -0.66 7.77
C PHE A 56 -6.66 -1.67 8.92
N LYS A 57 -7.74 -2.36 9.27
CA LYS A 57 -7.67 -3.58 10.08
C LYS A 57 -6.84 -4.62 9.32
N ARG A 58 -6.12 -5.47 10.05
CA ARG A 58 -5.59 -6.72 9.48
C ARG A 58 -6.78 -7.62 9.13
N ALA A 59 -6.75 -8.23 7.95
CA ALA A 59 -7.69 -9.29 7.58
C ALA A 59 -7.53 -10.49 8.53
N THR A 60 -8.66 -11.06 8.96
CA THR A 60 -8.70 -12.21 9.88
C THR A 60 -9.76 -13.21 9.41
N GLY A 61 -9.38 -14.45 9.18
CA GLY A 61 -10.16 -15.67 8.99
C GLY A 61 -11.19 -15.78 7.87
N SER A 62 -11.68 -14.69 7.29
CA SER A 62 -12.85 -14.73 6.37
C SER A 62 -12.43 -14.74 4.90
N ALA A 63 -13.21 -15.41 4.03
CA ALA A 63 -12.97 -15.74 2.61
C ALA A 63 -12.23 -14.72 1.70
N SER A 64 -12.14 -13.45 2.09
CA SER A 64 -11.22 -12.43 1.55
C SER A 64 -9.73 -12.72 1.76
N GLU A 65 -9.36 -13.64 2.67
CA GLU A 65 -7.97 -13.91 3.09
C GLU A 65 -7.06 -14.46 2.00
N LYS A 66 -7.60 -15.08 0.95
CA LYS A 66 -6.75 -15.64 -0.11
C LYS A 66 -6.14 -14.57 -1.04
N ILE A 67 -6.50 -13.29 -0.85
CA ILE A 67 -6.19 -12.21 -1.81
C ILE A 67 -5.35 -11.07 -1.18
N SER A 68 -5.52 -10.72 0.11
CA SER A 68 -4.74 -9.65 0.74
C SER A 68 -4.84 -9.63 2.28
N ASP A 69 -3.78 -9.16 2.96
CA ASP A 69 -3.77 -8.84 4.41
C ASP A 69 -4.61 -7.61 4.78
N MET A 70 -5.11 -6.87 3.79
CA MET A 70 -5.89 -5.65 3.97
C MET A 70 -7.33 -5.97 4.35
N GLY A 71 -7.75 -5.54 5.55
CA GLY A 71 -9.12 -5.60 6.01
C GLY A 71 -9.85 -4.26 5.88
N GLN A 72 -10.85 -4.05 6.74
CA GLN A 72 -11.67 -2.84 6.73
C GLN A 72 -10.85 -1.57 7.02
N PHE A 73 -11.17 -0.49 6.31
CA PHE A 73 -10.61 0.84 6.57
C PHE A 73 -10.86 1.29 8.03
N ILE A 74 -9.91 2.02 8.59
CA ILE A 74 -10.01 2.64 9.91
C ILE A 74 -9.92 4.16 9.80
N PHE A 75 -8.81 4.67 9.26
CA PHE A 75 -8.59 6.11 9.11
C PHE A 75 -7.56 6.43 8.02
N LYS A 76 -7.50 7.70 7.64
CA LYS A 76 -6.51 8.30 6.75
C LYS A 76 -5.89 9.51 7.43
N VAL A 77 -4.58 9.66 7.32
CA VAL A 77 -3.87 10.90 7.67
C VAL A 77 -3.29 11.47 6.38
N SER A 78 -3.65 12.70 6.05
CA SER A 78 -3.05 13.44 4.93
C SER A 78 -1.87 14.26 5.44
N PHE A 79 -0.84 14.43 4.61
CA PHE A 79 0.35 15.21 4.89
C PHE A 79 0.62 16.20 3.77
#